data_AF-A0AAV3S0L0-F1
#
_entry.id   AF-A0AAV3S0L0-F1
#
_cell.length_a   1.000
_cell.length_b   1.000
_cell.length_c   1.000
_cell.angle_alpha   90.00
_cell.angle_beta   90.00
_cell.angle_gamma   90.00
#
_symmetry.space_group_name_H-M   'P 1'
#
loop_
_entity.id
_entity.type
_entity.pdbx_description
1 polymer ?
#
loop_
_entity_poly.entity_id
_entity_poly.type
_entity_poly.pdbx_seq_one_letter_code
_entity_poly.pdbx_strand_id
1 'polypeptide(L)'
;MLLCPLIFFTPLLNRVLMLWKPGNVYILFFQDNEGFRAISLEHEFSNTHLSAFPSASACYCQRLKTLADQLRNVGAPLHNSRLVLQLVSGLTEAYNGIGTLIRQSNPLPAFYQARSMLILEEIGFAKQA
;
A
#
# COMPACT_ATOMS: atom_id res chain seq x y z
N MET A 1 -31.72 -6.29 -38.90
CA MET A 1 -31.16 -7.27 -37.94
C MET A 1 -29.72 -7.51 -38.36
N LEU A 2 -28.66 -7.32 -37.60
CA LEU A 2 -28.35 -7.10 -36.18
C LEU A 2 -26.96 -6.38 -36.23
N LEU A 3 -26.41 -5.63 -35.29
CA LEU A 3 -26.58 -5.42 -33.86
C LEU A 3 -25.74 -4.16 -33.57
N CYS A 4 -26.33 -3.08 -33.03
CA CYS A 4 -25.54 -2.15 -32.23
C CYS A 4 -25.15 -2.86 -30.93
N PRO A 5 -23.95 -2.64 -30.39
CA PRO A 5 -23.82 -2.55 -28.95
C PRO A 5 -23.22 -1.21 -28.56
N LEU A 6 -24.13 -0.30 -28.20
CA LEU A 6 -24.09 0.50 -26.97
C LEU A 6 -22.74 1.15 -26.64
N ILE A 7 -22.47 2.29 -27.28
CA ILE A 7 -21.69 3.36 -26.65
C ILE A 7 -22.61 3.96 -25.58
N PHE A 8 -22.54 3.45 -24.36
CA PHE A 8 -23.27 4.04 -23.23
C PHE A 8 -22.45 5.22 -22.71
N PHE A 9 -22.77 6.41 -23.18
CA PHE A 9 -22.24 7.67 -22.63
C PHE A 9 -23.00 7.93 -21.32
N THR A 10 -22.54 7.39 -20.19
CA THR A 10 -23.03 7.86 -18.89
C THR A 10 -22.31 9.17 -18.56
N PRO A 11 -23.02 10.27 -18.29
CA PRO A 11 -22.40 11.54 -17.89
C PRO A 11 -22.00 11.54 -16.40
N LEU A 12 -22.10 10.40 -15.69
CA LEU A 12 -22.00 10.35 -14.24
C LEU A 12 -20.66 9.87 -13.69
N LEU A 13 -19.71 9.46 -14.54
CA LEU A 13 -18.38 9.09 -14.05
C LEU A 13 -17.32 9.66 -14.98
N ASN A 14 -16.79 10.82 -14.58
CA ASN A 14 -15.63 11.43 -15.19
C ASN A 14 -14.48 10.40 -15.20
N ARG A 15 -14.04 10.01 -16.42
CA ARG A 15 -12.77 9.31 -16.75
C ARG A 15 -12.66 7.77 -16.61
N VAL A 16 -13.49 6.95 -17.26
CA VAL A 16 -13.10 5.54 -17.60
C VAL A 16 -13.72 5.08 -18.93
N LEU A 17 -12.90 4.83 -19.96
CA LEU A 17 -13.30 4.12 -21.18
C LEU A 17 -12.90 2.64 -21.04
N MET A 18 -13.88 1.75 -20.86
CA MET A 18 -13.65 0.31 -20.85
C MET A 18 -13.90 -0.25 -22.24
N LEU A 19 -12.86 -0.70 -22.95
CA LEU A 19 -13.00 -1.46 -24.18
C LEU A 19 -13.03 -2.95 -23.87
N TRP A 20 -14.22 -3.56 -23.96
CA TRP A 20 -14.37 -5.01 -23.80
C TRP A 20 -14.16 -5.71 -25.14
N LYS A 21 -13.09 -6.51 -25.26
CA LYS A 21 -12.91 -7.50 -26.33
C LYS A 21 -12.93 -8.90 -25.69
N PRO A 22 -13.65 -9.87 -26.27
CA PRO A 22 -13.73 -11.21 -25.72
C PRO A 22 -12.34 -11.88 -25.79
N GLY A 23 -11.79 -12.25 -24.63
CA GLY A 23 -10.59 -13.09 -24.53
C GLY A 23 -9.32 -12.43 -24.01
N ASN A 24 -9.22 -11.09 -23.91
CA ASN A 24 -8.07 -10.41 -23.30
C ASN A 24 -8.49 -9.09 -22.63
N VAL A 25 -8.28 -8.98 -21.32
CA VAL A 25 -8.44 -7.73 -20.57
C VAL A 25 -7.13 -6.95 -20.69
N TYR A 26 -7.03 -6.07 -21.70
CA TYR A 26 -5.91 -5.15 -21.83
C TYR A 26 -6.12 -3.97 -20.88
N ILE A 27 -5.50 -4.06 -19.70
CA ILE A 27 -5.41 -2.94 -18.75
C ILE A 27 -4.36 -1.96 -19.28
N LEU A 28 -4.64 -1.24 -20.38
CA LEU A 28 -3.66 -0.35 -20.96
C LEU A 28 -4.18 1.08 -21.09
N PHE A 29 -3.41 1.97 -20.46
CA PHE A 29 -3.44 3.44 -20.53
C PHE A 29 -4.48 4.18 -19.70
N PHE A 30 -4.30 4.14 -18.37
CA PHE A 30 -4.77 5.21 -17.47
C PHE A 30 -3.61 6.05 -16.92
N GLN A 31 -2.52 6.22 -17.67
CA GLN A 31 -1.33 6.91 -17.16
C GLN A 31 -1.58 8.39 -16.79
N ASP A 32 -2.69 8.98 -17.27
CA ASP A 32 -3.12 10.36 -17.00
C ASP A 32 -4.29 10.48 -15.99
N ASN A 33 -4.75 9.39 -15.38
CA ASN A 33 -5.85 9.44 -14.41
C ASN A 33 -5.34 9.36 -12.98
N GLU A 34 -5.76 10.30 -12.12
CA GLU A 34 -5.45 10.28 -10.68
C GLU A 34 -5.86 8.94 -10.03
N GLY A 35 -6.96 8.34 -10.51
CA GLY A 35 -7.40 7.01 -10.05
C GLY A 35 -6.43 5.88 -10.37
N PHE A 36 -5.77 5.89 -11.52
CA PHE A 36 -4.76 4.87 -11.84
C PHE A 36 -3.47 5.07 -11.07
N ARG A 37 -3.07 6.33 -10.85
CA ARG A 37 -1.95 6.66 -9.96
C ARG A 37 -2.23 6.15 -8.54
N ALA A 38 -3.46 6.32 -8.03
CA ALA A 38 -3.86 5.78 -6.73
C ALA A 38 -3.78 4.25 -6.69
N ILE A 39 -4.32 3.55 -7.70
CA ILE A 39 -4.28 2.08 -7.79
C ILE A 39 -2.84 1.57 -7.87
N SER A 40 -2.00 2.20 -8.71
CA SER A 40 -0.61 1.80 -8.87
C SER A 40 0.19 2.02 -7.57
N LEU A 41 -0.03 3.14 -6.87
CA LEU A 41 0.59 3.42 -5.59
C LEU A 41 0.12 2.46 -4.50
N GLU A 42 -1.16 2.09 -4.48
CA GLU A 42 -1.70 1.12 -3.52
C GLU A 42 -1.17 -0.29 -3.77
N HIS A 43 -1.01 -0.67 -5.04
CA HIS A 43 -0.37 -1.93 -5.42
C HIS A 43 1.09 -1.95 -4.95
N GLU A 44 1.83 -0.86 -5.16
CA GLU A 44 3.20 -0.75 -4.68
C GLU A 44 3.27 -0.80 -3.14
N PHE A 45 2.37 -0.10 -2.47
CA PHE A 45 2.23 -0.11 -1.01
C PHE A 45 2.00 -1.52 -0.46
N SER A 46 1.13 -2.29 -1.10
CA SER A 46 0.78 -3.66 -0.71
C SER A 46 1.92 -4.67 -0.94
N ASN A 47 2.72 -4.46 -2.00
CA ASN A 47 3.88 -5.30 -2.33
C ASN A 47 5.19 -4.83 -1.68
N THR A 48 5.15 -3.77 -0.88
CA THR A 48 6.34 -3.29 -0.17
C THR A 48 6.61 -4.21 1.03
N HIS A 49 7.67 -5.00 0.92
CA HIS A 49 8.15 -5.89 1.97
C HIS A 49 9.51 -5.43 2.51
N LEU A 50 9.76 -5.74 3.78
CA LEU A 50 11.02 -5.42 4.45
C LEU A 50 12.23 -6.10 3.80
N SER A 51 12.05 -7.27 3.18
CA SER A 51 13.12 -8.00 2.50
C SER A 51 13.80 -7.22 1.37
N ALA A 52 13.13 -6.20 0.81
CA ALA A 52 13.70 -5.33 -0.20
C ALA A 52 14.61 -4.21 0.37
N PHE A 53 14.72 -4.10 1.69
CA PHE A 53 15.41 -3.00 2.37
C PHE A 53 16.42 -3.50 3.41
N PRO A 54 17.55 -2.77 3.60
CA PRO A 54 18.58 -3.14 4.57
C PRO A 54 18.21 -2.82 6.04
N SER A 55 17.28 -1.89 6.28
CA SER A 55 16.80 -1.55 7.64
C SER A 55 15.28 -1.40 7.67
N ALA A 56 14.67 -1.92 8.74
CA ALA A 56 13.24 -1.90 8.97
C ALA A 56 12.74 -0.52 9.41
N SER A 57 13.41 0.10 10.38
CA SER A 57 12.92 1.37 10.91
C SER A 57 13.27 2.58 10.03
N ALA A 58 14.42 2.55 9.35
CA ALA A 58 14.94 3.69 8.61
C ALA A 58 14.49 3.71 7.15
N CYS A 59 14.59 2.57 6.46
CA CYS A 59 14.25 2.49 5.03
C CYS A 59 12.80 2.06 4.81
N TYR A 60 12.38 0.95 5.41
CA TYR A 60 11.06 0.38 5.15
C TYR A 60 9.91 1.26 5.68
N CYS A 61 9.97 1.72 6.93
CA CYS A 61 8.97 2.66 7.48
C CYS A 61 8.91 3.97 6.68
N GLN A 62 10.06 4.46 6.21
CA GLN A 62 10.12 5.68 5.41
C GLN A 62 9.48 5.48 4.04
N ARG A 63 9.70 4.33 3.39
CA ARG A 63 9.05 4.01 2.10
C ARG A 63 7.53 3.97 2.24
N LEU A 64 7.01 3.27 3.24
CA LEU A 64 5.57 3.20 3.51
C LEU A 64 4.97 4.59 3.75
N LYS A 65 5.67 5.45 4.49
CA LYS A 65 5.23 6.83 4.75
C LYS A 65 5.18 7.66 3.46
N THR A 66 6.22 7.59 2.64
CA THR A 66 6.26 8.28 1.34
C THR A 66 5.10 7.84 0.44
N LEU A 67 4.82 6.54 0.37
CA LEU A 67 3.69 6.03 -0.42
C LEU A 67 2.34 6.52 0.12
N ALA A 68 2.16 6.54 1.44
CA ALA A 68 0.95 7.08 2.05
C ALA A 68 0.79 8.59 1.80
N ASP A 69 1.88 9.37 1.83
CA ASP A 69 1.86 10.79 1.51
C ASP A 69 1.52 11.02 0.02
N GLN A 70 2.05 10.17 -0.89
CA GLN A 70 1.70 10.20 -2.31
C GLN A 70 0.23 9.84 -2.55
N LEU A 71 -0.28 8.83 -1.85
CA LEU A 71 -1.69 8.42 -1.89
C LEU A 71 -2.61 9.54 -1.40
N ARG A 72 -2.23 10.25 -0.33
CA ARG A 72 -2.93 11.46 0.12
C ARG A 72 -2.96 12.55 -0.95
N ASN A 73 -1.84 12.76 -1.66
CA ASN A 73 -1.74 13.78 -2.70
C ASN A 73 -2.63 13.50 -3.93
N VAL A 74 -2.96 12.23 -4.19
CA VAL A 74 -3.90 11.82 -5.27
C VAL A 74 -5.34 11.66 -4.78
N GLY A 75 -5.66 12.17 -3.59
CA GLY A 75 -7.01 12.14 -3.02
C GLY A 75 -7.43 10.82 -2.38
N ALA A 76 -6.49 9.89 -2.16
CA ALA A 76 -6.74 8.58 -1.56
C ALA A 76 -5.98 8.42 -0.21
N PRO A 77 -6.33 9.17 0.85
CA PRO A 77 -5.61 9.10 2.12
C PRO A 77 -5.73 7.72 2.77
N LEU A 78 -4.60 7.17 3.23
CA LEU A 78 -4.58 5.93 4.00
C LEU A 78 -4.90 6.16 5.47
N HIS A 79 -5.70 5.27 6.05
CA HIS A 79 -5.95 5.25 7.49
C HIS A 79 -4.73 4.70 8.25
N ASN A 80 -4.50 5.19 9.47
CA ASN A 80 -3.40 4.72 10.32
C ASN A 80 -3.43 3.20 10.53
N SER A 81 -4.63 2.62 10.70
CA SER A 81 -4.79 1.17 10.85
C SER A 81 -4.26 0.41 9.64
N ARG A 82 -4.57 0.85 8.42
CA ARG A 82 -4.07 0.22 7.19
C ARG A 82 -2.56 0.37 7.04
N LEU A 83 -2.01 1.53 7.43
CA LEU A 83 -0.57 1.77 7.48
C LEU A 83 0.17 0.82 8.42
N VAL A 84 -0.35 0.61 9.62
CA VAL A 84 0.24 -0.26 10.64
C VAL A 84 0.07 -1.74 10.27
N LEU A 85 -1.07 -2.13 9.74
CA LEU A 85 -1.29 -3.49 9.27
C LEU A 85 -0.35 -3.85 8.11
N GLN A 86 -0.17 -2.93 7.15
CA GLN A 86 0.78 -3.14 6.05
C GLN A 86 2.23 -3.22 6.55
N LEU A 87 2.59 -2.35 7.49
CA LEU A 87 3.90 -2.40 8.14
C LEU A 87 4.16 -3.78 8.71
N VAL A 88 3.22 -4.32 9.50
CA VAL A 88 3.36 -5.63 10.14
C VAL A 88 3.35 -6.77 9.13
N SER A 89 2.52 -6.71 8.08
CA SER A 89 2.46 -7.79 7.07
C SER A 89 3.72 -7.89 6.22
N GLY A 90 4.45 -6.78 6.04
CA GLY A 90 5.69 -6.78 5.28
C GLY A 90 6.95 -7.04 6.11
N LEU A 91 6.85 -7.19 7.43
CA LEU A 91 7.98 -7.56 8.29
C LEU A 91 8.50 -8.96 7.95
N THR A 92 9.81 -9.16 8.06
CA THR A 92 10.45 -10.47 7.94
C THR A 92 10.33 -11.27 9.23
N GLU A 93 10.65 -12.56 9.18
CA GLU A 93 10.54 -13.48 10.32
C GLU A 93 11.34 -13.03 11.55
N ALA A 94 12.47 -12.35 11.34
CA ALA A 94 13.26 -11.76 12.41
C ALA A 94 12.44 -10.79 13.31
N TYR A 95 11.44 -10.12 12.74
CA TYR A 95 10.59 -9.15 13.45
C TYR A 95 9.20 -9.71 13.80
N ASN A 96 8.98 -11.03 13.67
CA ASN A 96 7.67 -11.65 13.90
C ASN A 96 7.16 -11.43 15.34
N GLY A 97 8.06 -11.37 16.33
CA GLY A 97 7.73 -11.06 17.72
C GLY A 97 7.06 -9.70 17.87
N ILE A 98 7.72 -8.64 17.37
CA ILE A 98 7.17 -7.28 17.36
C ILE A 98 5.91 -7.18 16.50
N GLY A 99 5.89 -7.85 15.34
CA GLY A 99 4.70 -7.91 14.48
C GLY A 99 3.48 -8.47 15.22
N THR A 100 3.67 -9.54 16.01
CA THR A 100 2.61 -10.14 16.83
C THR A 100 2.16 -9.19 17.94
N LEU A 101 3.10 -8.55 18.64
CA LEU A 101 2.81 -7.59 19.71
C LEU A 101 1.97 -6.41 19.21
N ILE A 102 2.30 -5.86 18.04
CA ILE A 102 1.54 -4.78 17.41
C ILE A 102 0.12 -5.24 17.06
N ARG A 103 -0.06 -6.47 16.54
CA ARG A 103 -1.37 -7.02 16.18
C ARG A 103 -2.26 -7.29 17.38
N GLN A 104 -1.67 -7.66 18.52
CA GLN A 104 -2.38 -7.94 19.76
C GLN A 104 -2.72 -6.68 20.58
N SER A 105 -2.07 -5.54 20.27
CA SER A 105 -2.30 -4.29 20.97
C SER A 105 -3.72 -3.75 20.70
N ASN A 106 -4.45 -3.40 21.77
CA ASN A 106 -5.78 -2.80 21.70
C ASN A 106 -5.87 -1.54 22.59
N PRO A 107 -6.04 -0.33 22.03
CA PRO A 107 -6.22 -0.03 20.60
C PRO A 107 -4.93 -0.17 19.77
N LEU A 108 -5.07 -0.36 18.46
CA LEU A 108 -3.94 -0.52 17.54
C LEU A 108 -3.01 0.71 17.63
N PRO A 109 -1.68 0.53 17.78
CA PRO A 109 -0.76 1.64 17.97
C PRO A 109 -0.72 2.57 16.75
N ALA A 110 -0.30 3.81 16.97
CA ALA A 110 -0.02 4.72 15.87
C ALA A 110 1.20 4.25 15.06
N PHE A 111 1.26 4.60 13.77
CA PHE A 111 2.39 4.24 12.90
C PHE A 111 3.76 4.65 13.50
N TYR A 112 3.83 5.83 14.12
CA TYR A 112 5.03 6.29 14.80
C TYR A 112 5.42 5.39 15.99
N GLN A 113 4.45 4.94 16.78
CA GLN A 113 4.70 4.02 17.90
C GLN A 113 5.17 2.65 17.40
N ALA A 114 4.53 2.11 16.35
CA ALA A 114 4.96 0.86 15.72
C ALA A 114 6.40 0.95 15.18
N ARG A 115 6.76 2.08 14.56
CA ARG A 115 8.14 2.37 14.16
C ARG A 115 9.09 2.41 15.36
N SER A 116 8.72 3.06 16.46
CA SER A 116 9.55 3.08 17.68
C SER A 116 9.78 1.68 18.24
N MET A 117 8.77 0.80 18.21
CA MET A 117 8.92 -0.61 18.62
C MET A 117 9.93 -1.35 17.72
N LEU A 118 9.90 -1.13 16.40
CA LEU A 118 10.87 -1.70 15.48
C LEU A 118 12.31 -1.20 15.72
N ILE A 119 12.48 0.08 16.06
CA ILE A 119 13.80 0.64 16.41
C ILE A 119 14.36 -0.05 17.65
N LEU A 120 13.54 -0.28 18.67
CA LEU A 120 13.97 -0.97 19.89
C LEU A 120 14.43 -2.40 19.60
N GLU A 121 13.73 -3.11 18.72
CA GLU A 121 14.10 -4.46 18.28
C GLU A 121 15.42 -4.46 17.49
N GLU A 122 15.61 -3.50 16.57
CA GLU A 122 16.87 -3.31 15.83
C GLU A 122 18.06 -3.06 16.77
N ILE A 123 17.86 -2.24 17.81
CA ILE A 123 18.88 -2.01 18.85
C ILE A 123 19.14 -3.29 19.64
N GLY A 124 18.12 -4.10 19.88
CA GLY A 124 18.23 -5.42 20.50
C GLY A 124 19.15 -6.35 19.70
N PHE A 125 18.96 -6.42 18.38
CA PHE A 125 19.84 -7.18 17.49
C PHE A 125 21.28 -6.68 17.51
N ALA A 126 21.49 -5.36 17.52
CA ALA A 126 22.82 -4.78 17.57
C ALA A 126 23.58 -5.06 18.88
N LYS A 127 22.87 -5.35 19.98
CA LYS A 127 23.48 -5.72 21.28
C LYS A 127 23.79 -7.21 21.41
N GLN A 128 23.20 -8.05 20.55
CA GLN A 128 23.39 -9.50 20.56
C GLN A 128 24.40 -9.97 19.50
N ALA A 129 24.93 -9.05 18.70
CA ALA A 129 26.01 -9.25 17.73
C ALA A 129 27.37 -8.86 18.33
#